data_AF-A0A958KKS0-F1
#
_entry.id   AF-A0A958KKS0-F1
#
_cell.length_a   1.000
_cell.length_b   1.000
_cell.length_c   1.000
_cell.angle_alpha   90.00
_cell.angle_beta   90.00
_cell.angle_gamma   90.00
#
_symmetry.space_group_name_H-M   'P 1'
#
loop_
_entity.id
_entity.type
_entity.pdbx_description
1 polymer ?
#
loop_
_entity_poly.entity_id
_entity_poly.type
_entity_poly.pdbx_seq_one_letter_code
_entity_poly.pdbx_strand_id
1 'polypeptide(L)'
;MNRTTLRALAYLACFAMTISVPISALADGDDANFDRSGCMVGESGGSCDDNKDDLTVYRQYHPSIPGLVEGNWYIRKSSDEQLLMVQWGIAGDIPVPGQYTDNLYPDIAIWRPSNGFWWIRPTDDQQAFAQENPIGVQWGFPTDTPVPCDWNRNSKSDLGIFRPSTGTWYIRPSDDSNSFDGEPIIQSWGTSGDKLVPRDFDNDGQCDFTVFRNGVWYILLSTKESQPATLAFGSASDTPIGGEFDGDSYVDFGVVRNIGGALHWFFRESEAQGLTTFTKQWGVTGDIPISLDYNGDGEHEIAIWRPSTGEWWMLLSTSYSSVVTLQWGLTGDVPIGQRGPTLP
;
A
#
# COMPACT_ATOMS: atom_id res chain seq x y z
N MET A 1 26.73 -30.98 -44.38
CA MET A 1 27.18 -31.75 -43.20
C MET A 1 27.89 -30.80 -42.25
N ASN A 2 27.51 -30.85 -40.97
CA ASN A 2 28.13 -30.25 -39.78
C ASN A 2 28.09 -28.72 -39.61
N ARG A 3 27.96 -28.16 -38.41
CA ARG A 3 27.31 -28.50 -37.12
C ARG A 3 27.64 -27.32 -36.18
N THR A 4 26.60 -26.69 -35.64
CA THR A 4 26.52 -26.11 -34.27
C THR A 4 27.68 -25.32 -33.67
N THR A 5 27.48 -24.00 -33.55
CA THR A 5 27.67 -23.25 -32.28
C THR A 5 26.66 -22.10 -32.24
N LEU A 6 25.44 -22.37 -31.76
CA LEU A 6 24.55 -21.32 -31.23
C LEU A 6 25.01 -21.03 -29.79
N ARG A 7 25.54 -19.84 -29.55
CA ARG A 7 25.55 -19.25 -28.20
C ARG A 7 24.16 -18.66 -27.98
N ALA A 8 23.38 -19.28 -27.11
CA ALA A 8 22.15 -18.69 -26.59
C ALA A 8 22.54 -17.54 -25.64
N LEU A 9 22.51 -16.31 -26.16
CA LEU A 9 22.28 -15.12 -25.35
C LEU A 9 20.77 -15.04 -25.17
N ALA A 10 20.30 -15.38 -23.96
CA ALA A 10 18.94 -15.08 -23.53
C ALA A 10 18.81 -13.55 -23.48
N TYR A 11 18.15 -12.98 -24.48
CA TYR A 11 17.75 -11.58 -24.47
C TYR A 11 16.59 -11.44 -23.49
N LEU A 12 16.90 -10.80 -22.35
CA LEU A 12 15.91 -10.26 -21.41
C LEU A 12 15.30 -9.02 -22.08
N ALA A 13 14.12 -9.15 -22.68
CA ALA A 13 13.34 -8.00 -23.14
C ALA A 13 12.58 -7.46 -21.92
N CYS A 14 13.26 -6.60 -21.16
CA CYS A 14 12.67 -5.80 -20.10
C CYS A 14 12.14 -4.50 -20.72
N PHE A 15 10.88 -4.19 -20.41
CA PHE A 15 10.25 -2.86 -20.47
C PHE A 15 10.66 -1.96 -21.64
N ALA A 16 9.97 -2.12 -22.76
CA ALA A 16 9.77 -1.07 -23.74
C ALA A 16 8.56 -1.44 -24.61
N MET A 17 7.36 -1.00 -24.21
CA MET A 17 6.24 -0.97 -25.13
C MET A 17 5.62 0.42 -25.08
N THR A 18 6.02 1.25 -26.04
CA THR A 18 5.36 2.52 -26.35
C THR A 18 3.90 2.22 -26.69
N ILE A 19 2.97 2.56 -25.79
CA ILE A 19 1.55 2.63 -26.07
C ILE A 19 1.16 4.10 -25.99
N SER A 20 0.90 4.72 -27.15
CA SER A 20 0.26 6.03 -27.19
C SER A 20 -1.21 5.88 -26.77
N VAL A 21 -1.52 6.27 -25.55
CA VAL A 21 -2.90 6.48 -25.09
C VAL A 21 -3.29 7.94 -25.41
N PRO A 22 -4.47 8.20 -26.00
CA PRO A 22 -4.92 9.57 -26.24
C PRO A 22 -5.23 10.28 -24.91
N ILE A 23 -4.65 11.48 -24.77
CA ILE A 23 -4.86 12.42 -23.67
C ILE A 23 -6.33 12.87 -23.67
N SER A 24 -7.16 12.27 -22.81
CA SER A 24 -8.41 12.87 -22.35
C SER A 24 -8.99 12.14 -21.12
N ALA A 25 -8.31 12.27 -19.98
CA ALA A 25 -8.88 12.32 -18.63
C ALA A 25 -7.71 12.60 -17.68
N LEU A 26 -7.45 13.88 -17.39
CA LEU A 26 -6.60 14.27 -16.26
C LEU A 26 -7.45 14.09 -14.99
N ALA A 27 -7.61 12.84 -14.57
CA ALA A 27 -7.69 12.47 -13.17
C ALA A 27 -6.33 11.84 -12.86
N ASP A 28 -5.80 12.16 -11.69
CA ASP A 28 -4.51 11.75 -11.16
C ASP A 28 -4.01 10.39 -11.69
N GLY A 29 -2.88 10.41 -12.40
CA GLY A 29 -2.25 9.20 -12.91
C GLY A 29 -1.61 8.35 -11.80
N ASP A 30 -1.43 8.92 -10.62
CA ASP A 30 -0.57 8.35 -9.57
C ASP A 30 -1.36 7.83 -8.36
N ASP A 31 -2.65 8.15 -8.25
CA ASP A 31 -3.48 7.75 -7.11
C ASP A 31 -4.85 7.17 -7.50
N ALA A 32 -5.20 7.17 -8.80
CA ALA A 32 -6.43 6.54 -9.26
C ALA A 32 -6.42 5.00 -9.15
N ASN A 33 -5.22 4.41 -9.16
CA ASN A 33 -4.97 2.96 -9.24
C ASN A 33 -4.15 2.40 -8.07
N PHE A 34 -3.69 3.25 -7.16
CA PHE A 34 -2.88 2.85 -6.02
C PHE A 34 -3.68 2.91 -4.72
N ASP A 35 -3.18 2.18 -3.72
CA ASP A 35 -3.72 2.07 -2.38
C ASP A 35 -3.96 3.46 -1.76
N ARG A 36 -5.13 4.06 -2.01
CA ARG A 36 -5.60 5.34 -1.44
C ARG A 36 -5.82 5.27 0.09
N SER A 37 -5.18 4.33 0.78
CA SER A 37 -5.23 4.18 2.24
C SER A 37 -4.66 5.36 3.01
N GLY A 38 -3.82 6.18 2.37
CA GLY A 38 -3.23 7.38 2.96
C GLY A 38 -4.12 8.62 2.87
N CYS A 39 -4.96 8.75 1.83
CA CYS A 39 -5.83 9.90 1.63
C CYS A 39 -7.18 9.72 2.34
N MET A 40 -7.40 10.43 3.43
CA MET A 40 -8.53 10.23 4.32
C MET A 40 -9.32 11.55 4.48
N VAL A 41 -10.22 11.81 3.53
CA VAL A 41 -11.36 12.77 3.59
C VAL A 41 -11.12 14.25 3.18
N GLY A 42 -11.75 14.75 2.09
CA GLY A 42 -11.86 16.21 1.76
C GLY A 42 -12.44 16.56 0.37
N GLU A 43 -12.85 17.80 0.05
CA GLU A 43 -13.92 18.15 -0.95
C GLU A 43 -13.63 17.99 -2.47
N SER A 44 -14.60 17.36 -3.16
CA SER A 44 -14.87 17.32 -4.62
C SER A 44 -13.66 17.21 -5.55
N GLY A 45 -13.25 15.99 -5.91
CA GLY A 45 -12.21 15.88 -6.93
C GLY A 45 -11.54 14.55 -7.25
N GLY A 46 -11.99 13.38 -6.81
CA GLY A 46 -11.41 12.15 -7.38
C GLY A 46 -10.04 11.72 -6.86
N SER A 47 -9.36 12.56 -6.11
CA SER A 47 -8.05 12.32 -5.49
C SER A 47 -8.13 12.72 -4.01
N CYS A 48 -7.03 12.54 -3.28
CA CYS A 48 -6.77 13.29 -2.05
C CYS A 48 -7.22 14.74 -2.25
N ASP A 49 -7.90 15.28 -1.26
CA ASP A 49 -8.60 16.57 -1.37
C ASP A 49 -7.71 17.76 -1.76
N ASP A 50 -6.41 17.61 -1.56
CA ASP A 50 -5.36 18.53 -1.99
C ASP A 50 -4.16 17.86 -2.67
N ASN A 51 -4.35 16.66 -3.23
CA ASN A 51 -3.31 15.77 -3.78
C ASN A 51 -2.24 15.32 -2.78
N LYS A 52 -2.46 15.44 -1.46
CA LYS A 52 -1.51 14.93 -0.47
C LYS A 52 -2.12 13.82 0.38
N ASP A 53 -1.28 12.86 0.76
CA ASP A 53 -1.62 11.87 1.76
C ASP A 53 -1.82 12.47 3.15
N ASP A 54 -2.85 11.98 3.85
CA ASP A 54 -3.15 12.37 5.21
C ASP A 54 -2.33 11.59 6.23
N LEU A 55 -2.03 12.25 7.35
CA LEU A 55 -1.40 11.57 8.47
C LEU A 55 -2.45 10.89 9.32
N THR A 56 -2.53 9.57 9.20
CA THR A 56 -3.56 8.77 9.86
C THR A 56 -2.94 7.77 10.82
N VAL A 57 -3.52 7.65 12.02
CA VAL A 57 -3.17 6.61 12.98
C VAL A 57 -4.41 5.90 13.49
N TYR A 58 -4.32 4.57 13.61
CA TYR A 58 -5.32 3.71 14.23
C TYR A 58 -4.89 3.30 15.63
N ARG A 59 -5.68 3.68 16.62
CA ARG A 59 -5.42 3.39 18.03
C ARG A 59 -6.03 2.06 18.44
N GLN A 60 -5.18 1.04 18.57
CA GLN A 60 -5.54 -0.24 19.17
C GLN A 60 -5.48 -0.18 20.71
N TYR A 61 -6.10 -1.16 21.37
CA TYR A 61 -6.08 -1.28 22.84
C TYR A 61 -4.67 -1.27 23.41
N HIS A 62 -4.44 -0.45 24.43
CA HIS A 62 -3.19 -0.42 25.18
C HIS A 62 -3.44 -0.72 26.67
N PRO A 63 -3.02 -1.90 27.17
CA PRO A 63 -3.33 -2.32 28.54
C PRO A 63 -2.72 -1.46 29.64
N SER A 64 -1.79 -0.54 29.31
CA SER A 64 -1.11 0.31 30.28
C SER A 64 -1.45 1.81 30.19
N ILE A 65 -2.44 2.21 29.37
CA ILE A 65 -2.96 3.60 29.37
C ILE A 65 -4.47 3.59 29.69
N PRO A 66 -4.87 3.85 30.95
CA PRO A 66 -6.27 3.91 31.35
C PRO A 66 -7.02 5.06 30.66
N GLY A 67 -8.21 4.77 30.11
CA GLY A 67 -9.09 5.79 29.51
C GLY A 67 -8.98 5.97 27.99
N LEU A 68 -8.13 5.20 27.31
CA LEU A 68 -8.15 5.15 25.85
C LEU A 68 -9.41 4.45 25.36
N VAL A 69 -10.10 5.08 24.43
CA VAL A 69 -11.21 4.45 23.71
C VAL A 69 -10.61 3.70 22.52
N GLU A 70 -10.82 2.39 22.47
CA GLU A 70 -10.25 1.46 21.48
C GLU A 70 -10.79 1.73 20.08
N GLY A 71 -10.11 1.31 19.01
CA GLY A 71 -10.67 1.33 17.67
C GLY A 71 -10.95 2.74 17.14
N ASN A 72 -10.10 3.70 17.49
CA ASN A 72 -10.22 5.07 17.00
C ASN A 72 -9.24 5.34 15.87
N TRP A 73 -9.76 5.91 14.80
CA TRP A 73 -9.00 6.50 13.72
C TRP A 73 -8.78 7.97 14.05
N TYR A 74 -7.54 8.43 14.01
CA TYR A 74 -7.17 9.83 14.13
C TYR A 74 -6.53 10.25 12.82
N ILE A 75 -7.19 11.14 12.10
CA ILE A 75 -6.79 11.61 10.78
C ILE A 75 -6.48 13.09 10.90
N ARG A 76 -5.29 13.49 10.46
CA ARG A 76 -4.94 14.90 10.24
C ARG A 76 -5.00 15.16 8.76
N LYS A 77 -5.98 15.97 8.37
CA LYS A 77 -6.13 16.40 6.98
C LYS A 77 -4.91 17.20 6.52
N SER A 78 -4.42 16.93 5.33
CA SER A 78 -3.39 17.70 4.64
C SER A 78 -3.91 19.07 4.18
N SER A 79 -5.16 19.12 3.72
CA SER A 79 -5.79 20.29 3.10
C SER A 79 -5.98 21.49 4.04
N ASP A 80 -6.47 21.24 5.26
CA ASP A 80 -6.85 22.29 6.21
C ASP A 80 -6.39 22.02 7.65
N GLU A 81 -5.61 20.96 7.86
CA GLU A 81 -5.09 20.52 9.15
C GLU A 81 -6.16 20.15 10.18
N GLN A 82 -7.44 20.01 9.78
CA GLN A 82 -8.48 19.57 10.69
C GLN A 82 -8.21 18.15 11.18
N LEU A 83 -8.53 17.95 12.46
CA LEU A 83 -8.48 16.66 13.12
C LEU A 83 -9.83 15.99 13.00
N LEU A 84 -9.86 14.82 12.36
CA LEU A 84 -11.00 13.91 12.44
C LEU A 84 -10.67 12.77 13.40
N MET A 85 -11.64 12.48 14.27
CA MET A 85 -11.61 11.31 15.14
C MET A 85 -12.84 10.46 14.86
N VAL A 86 -12.61 9.19 14.55
CA VAL A 86 -13.68 8.27 14.17
C VAL A 86 -13.53 6.98 14.97
N GLN A 87 -14.53 6.72 15.80
CA GLN A 87 -14.67 5.45 16.51
C GLN A 87 -15.17 4.38 15.52
N TRP A 88 -14.27 3.49 15.08
CA TRP A 88 -14.57 2.39 14.18
C TRP A 88 -13.59 1.21 14.34
N GLY A 89 -14.08 0.10 14.89
CA GLY A 89 -13.29 -1.11 15.17
C GLY A 89 -13.20 -1.43 16.66
N ILE A 90 -12.55 -2.55 16.97
CA ILE A 90 -12.27 -3.03 18.33
C ILE A 90 -10.83 -3.54 18.45
N ALA A 91 -10.39 -3.88 19.67
CA ALA A 91 -9.11 -4.51 19.89
C ALA A 91 -8.91 -5.79 19.04
N GLY A 92 -7.78 -5.87 18.35
CA GLY A 92 -7.41 -6.99 17.48
C GLY A 92 -7.87 -6.85 16.02
N ASP A 93 -8.65 -5.83 15.69
CA ASP A 93 -8.98 -5.50 14.30
C ASP A 93 -7.74 -4.93 13.58
N ILE A 94 -7.56 -5.33 12.32
CA ILE A 94 -6.50 -4.84 11.43
C ILE A 94 -7.10 -3.71 10.58
N PRO A 95 -6.55 -2.49 10.60
CA PRO A 95 -6.99 -1.42 9.72
C PRO A 95 -6.61 -1.74 8.27
N VAL A 96 -7.58 -1.59 7.37
CA VAL A 96 -7.47 -1.88 5.94
C VAL A 96 -8.25 -0.82 5.16
N PRO A 97 -7.95 0.48 5.33
CA PRO A 97 -8.66 1.52 4.60
C PRO A 97 -8.40 1.39 3.10
N GLY A 98 -9.28 1.97 2.30
CA GLY A 98 -9.24 1.89 0.85
C GLY A 98 -10.54 2.40 0.26
N GLN A 99 -10.57 2.58 -1.05
CA GLN A 99 -11.78 3.05 -1.74
C GLN A 99 -12.68 1.87 -2.09
N TYR A 100 -13.59 1.49 -1.20
CA TYR A 100 -14.46 0.32 -1.39
C TYR A 100 -15.78 0.67 -2.07
N THR A 101 -16.08 1.96 -2.22
CA THR A 101 -17.34 2.43 -2.81
C THR A 101 -17.14 3.35 -4.01
N ASP A 102 -18.22 3.58 -4.78
CA ASP A 102 -18.24 4.48 -5.96
C ASP A 102 -18.01 5.97 -5.65
N ASN A 103 -17.95 6.33 -4.37
CA ASN A 103 -17.53 7.68 -4.02
C ASN A 103 -16.07 7.86 -4.48
N LEU A 104 -15.60 9.10 -4.48
CA LEU A 104 -14.21 9.40 -4.81
C LEU A 104 -13.32 9.48 -3.55
N TYR A 105 -13.82 9.00 -2.42
CA TYR A 105 -13.23 9.22 -1.11
C TYR A 105 -12.86 7.89 -0.46
N PRO A 106 -11.62 7.70 -0.01
CA PRO A 106 -11.28 6.46 0.68
C PRO A 106 -12.14 6.25 1.93
N ASP A 107 -12.49 4.99 2.15
CA ASP A 107 -13.33 4.54 3.24
C ASP A 107 -12.44 4.00 4.37
N ILE A 108 -12.85 4.20 5.62
CA ILE A 108 -12.22 3.46 6.72
C ILE A 108 -12.78 2.05 6.75
N ALA A 109 -11.88 1.06 6.83
CA ALA A 109 -12.29 -0.32 7.00
C ALA A 109 -11.36 -1.07 7.95
N ILE A 110 -11.93 -2.09 8.58
CA ILE A 110 -11.17 -3.04 9.38
C ILE A 110 -11.41 -4.46 8.88
N TRP A 111 -10.40 -5.32 9.06
CA TRP A 111 -10.52 -6.77 8.97
C TRP A 111 -10.36 -7.36 10.36
N ARG A 112 -11.30 -8.23 10.76
CA ARG A 112 -11.32 -8.86 12.07
C ARG A 112 -10.81 -10.30 11.97
N PRO A 113 -9.57 -10.58 12.42
CA PRO A 113 -8.99 -11.92 12.29
C PRO A 113 -9.81 -12.98 13.03
N SER A 114 -10.42 -12.64 14.17
CA SER A 114 -11.14 -13.62 15.00
C SER A 114 -12.34 -14.28 14.32
N ASN A 115 -12.88 -13.69 13.24
CA ASN A 115 -14.03 -14.22 12.52
C ASN A 115 -14.00 -14.00 11.00
N GLY A 116 -12.95 -13.36 10.46
CA GLY A 116 -12.78 -13.10 9.04
C GLY A 116 -13.71 -12.05 8.48
N PHE A 117 -14.30 -11.17 9.30
CA PHE A 117 -15.16 -10.11 8.78
C PHE A 117 -14.37 -8.87 8.38
N TRP A 118 -14.66 -8.36 7.19
CA TRP A 118 -14.40 -7.00 6.76
C TRP A 118 -15.56 -6.12 7.19
N TRP A 119 -15.26 -4.98 7.80
CA TRP A 119 -16.24 -3.95 8.16
C TRP A 119 -15.79 -2.63 7.57
N ILE A 120 -16.42 -2.27 6.45
CA ILE A 120 -16.18 -1.03 5.73
C ILE A 120 -17.19 -0.01 6.21
N ARG A 121 -16.72 1.20 6.52
CA ARG A 121 -17.57 2.34 6.81
C ARG A 121 -17.34 3.37 5.71
N PRO A 122 -18.28 3.43 4.74
CA PRO A 122 -18.14 4.34 3.62
C PRO A 122 -18.04 5.79 4.06
N THR A 123 -17.20 6.55 3.37
CA THR A 123 -17.19 8.01 3.41
C THR A 123 -18.35 8.51 2.55
N ASP A 124 -19.11 9.52 2.97
CA ASP A 124 -20.17 10.09 2.14
C ASP A 124 -19.70 11.35 1.39
N ASP A 125 -20.56 11.89 0.52
CA ASP A 125 -20.29 13.11 -0.25
C ASP A 125 -20.09 14.36 0.64
N GLN A 126 -20.56 14.29 1.89
CA GLN A 126 -20.32 15.31 2.92
C GLN A 126 -19.10 14.98 3.78
N GLN A 127 -18.29 14.00 3.37
CA GLN A 127 -17.08 13.60 4.08
C GLN A 127 -17.32 13.14 5.50
N ALA A 128 -18.55 12.71 5.78
CA ALA A 128 -18.87 12.03 7.00
C ALA A 128 -18.75 10.53 6.74
N PHE A 129 -18.08 9.84 7.65
CA PHE A 129 -18.10 8.38 7.68
C PHE A 129 -19.52 7.96 8.06
N ALA A 130 -20.37 7.64 7.09
CA ALA A 130 -21.79 7.43 7.27
C ALA A 130 -22.03 6.39 8.38
N GLN A 131 -22.53 6.83 9.52
CA GLN A 131 -22.61 5.99 10.72
C GLN A 131 -23.70 4.92 10.62
N GLU A 132 -24.64 5.06 9.67
CA GLU A 132 -25.88 4.28 9.67
C GLU A 132 -25.86 3.01 8.81
N ASN A 133 -24.93 2.82 7.86
CA ASN A 133 -24.91 1.63 6.98
C ASN A 133 -23.50 1.13 6.64
N PRO A 134 -22.77 0.52 7.59
CA PRO A 134 -21.51 -0.14 7.27
C PRO A 134 -21.72 -1.38 6.41
N ILE A 135 -20.76 -1.65 5.53
CA ILE A 135 -20.74 -2.85 4.69
C ILE A 135 -19.96 -3.94 5.45
N GLY A 136 -20.65 -5.02 5.82
CA GLY A 136 -20.09 -6.15 6.56
C GLY A 136 -19.98 -7.39 5.69
N VAL A 137 -18.76 -7.86 5.42
CA VAL A 137 -18.52 -9.00 4.53
C VAL A 137 -17.62 -10.02 5.21
N GLN A 138 -18.09 -11.26 5.36
CA GLN A 138 -17.22 -12.33 5.84
C GLN A 138 -16.36 -12.86 4.69
N TRP A 139 -15.05 -12.65 4.79
CA TRP A 139 -14.07 -13.12 3.82
C TRP A 139 -12.69 -13.36 4.47
N GLY A 140 -12.27 -14.63 4.44
CA GLY A 140 -11.00 -15.11 4.99
C GLY A 140 -11.08 -15.83 6.33
N PHE A 141 -9.93 -16.32 6.80
CA PHE A 141 -9.74 -17.05 8.04
C PHE A 141 -8.74 -16.34 8.98
N PRO A 142 -8.69 -16.68 10.28
CA PRO A 142 -7.86 -15.97 11.24
C PRO A 142 -6.35 -15.91 10.96
N THR A 143 -5.84 -16.85 10.16
CA THR A 143 -4.42 -16.92 9.78
C THR A 143 -4.12 -16.27 8.44
N ASP A 144 -5.13 -15.77 7.74
CA ASP A 144 -4.96 -15.08 6.48
C ASP A 144 -4.47 -13.64 6.74
N THR A 145 -3.86 -13.03 5.73
CA THR A 145 -3.34 -11.66 5.76
C THR A 145 -4.19 -10.84 4.79
N PRO A 146 -4.91 -9.79 5.24
CA PRO A 146 -5.71 -8.98 4.34
C PRO A 146 -4.81 -8.23 3.34
N VAL A 147 -5.28 -8.00 2.12
CA VAL A 147 -4.52 -7.32 1.05
C VAL A 147 -5.50 -6.55 0.17
N PRO A 148 -6.10 -5.47 0.70
CA PRO A 148 -6.98 -4.63 -0.09
C PRO A 148 -6.19 -3.99 -1.24
N CYS A 149 -6.79 -4.01 -2.43
CA CYS A 149 -6.23 -3.48 -3.67
C CYS A 149 -7.31 -3.53 -4.75
N ASP A 150 -7.19 -2.79 -5.84
CA ASP A 150 -8.03 -2.99 -7.02
C ASP A 150 -7.53 -4.22 -7.79
N TRP A 151 -8.20 -5.36 -7.63
CA TRP A 151 -7.79 -6.61 -8.26
C TRP A 151 -8.63 -6.93 -9.50
N ASN A 152 -9.54 -6.06 -9.92
CA ASN A 152 -10.40 -6.28 -11.10
C ASN A 152 -10.50 -5.07 -12.04
N ARG A 153 -9.72 -4.02 -11.78
CA ARG A 153 -9.61 -2.80 -12.58
C ARG A 153 -10.92 -2.00 -12.63
N ASN A 154 -11.66 -1.95 -11.54
CA ASN A 154 -12.87 -1.13 -11.42
C ASN A 154 -12.66 0.17 -10.64
N SER A 155 -11.40 0.49 -10.32
CA SER A 155 -10.97 1.63 -9.50
C SER A 155 -11.49 1.60 -8.07
N LYS A 156 -11.84 0.42 -7.56
CA LYS A 156 -12.20 0.18 -6.15
C LYS A 156 -11.32 -0.89 -5.54
N SER A 157 -11.09 -0.77 -4.24
CA SER A 157 -10.48 -1.80 -3.43
C SER A 157 -11.40 -3.03 -3.32
N ASP A 158 -10.85 -4.19 -3.61
CA ASP A 158 -11.50 -5.49 -3.39
C ASP A 158 -11.05 -6.10 -2.05
N LEU A 159 -11.78 -7.13 -1.60
CA LEU A 159 -11.42 -7.87 -0.38
C LEU A 159 -10.41 -8.96 -0.73
N GLY A 160 -9.14 -8.59 -0.75
CA GLY A 160 -8.04 -9.55 -0.93
C GLY A 160 -7.61 -10.18 0.39
N ILE A 161 -7.33 -11.48 0.38
CA ILE A 161 -6.59 -12.15 1.45
C ILE A 161 -5.48 -13.03 0.88
N PHE A 162 -4.31 -13.04 1.52
CA PHE A 162 -3.27 -14.03 1.29
C PHE A 162 -3.29 -15.08 2.38
N ARG A 163 -3.27 -16.36 2.00
CA ARG A 163 -3.21 -17.51 2.91
C ARG A 163 -1.79 -18.05 2.98
N PRO A 164 -1.01 -17.78 4.04
CA PRO A 164 0.40 -18.17 4.11
C PRO A 164 0.61 -19.68 4.06
N SER A 165 -0.32 -20.46 4.63
CA SER A 165 -0.21 -21.93 4.70
C SER A 165 -0.24 -22.61 3.33
N THR A 166 -0.84 -21.96 2.32
CA THR A 166 -0.95 -22.50 0.96
C THR A 166 -0.24 -21.64 -0.09
N GLY A 167 0.16 -20.40 0.26
CA GLY A 167 0.73 -19.46 -0.69
C GLY A 167 -0.30 -19.01 -1.74
N THR A 168 -1.53 -18.79 -1.31
CA THR A 168 -2.67 -18.54 -2.21
C THR A 168 -3.36 -17.24 -1.86
N TRP A 169 -3.64 -16.44 -2.88
CA TRP A 169 -4.45 -15.23 -2.81
C TRP A 169 -5.91 -15.59 -3.11
N TYR A 170 -6.83 -15.06 -2.32
CA TYR A 170 -8.27 -15.14 -2.57
C TYR A 170 -8.85 -13.74 -2.54
N ILE A 171 -9.37 -13.31 -3.69
CA ILE A 171 -9.92 -11.98 -3.86
C ILE A 171 -11.42 -12.12 -4.00
N ARG A 172 -12.15 -11.31 -3.26
CA ARG A 172 -13.58 -11.10 -3.46
C ARG A 172 -13.75 -9.75 -4.18
N PRO A 173 -13.96 -9.76 -5.51
CA PRO A 173 -14.04 -8.52 -6.28
C PRO A 173 -15.28 -7.72 -5.88
N SER A 174 -15.10 -6.40 -5.82
CA SER A 174 -16.16 -5.41 -5.72
C SER A 174 -16.84 -5.22 -7.09
N ASP A 175 -18.03 -4.62 -7.08
CA ASP A 175 -18.77 -4.26 -8.29
C ASP A 175 -19.30 -2.82 -8.24
N ASP A 176 -19.87 -2.35 -9.35
CA ASP A 176 -20.49 -1.02 -9.51
C ASP A 176 -21.69 -0.78 -8.58
N SER A 177 -22.12 -1.77 -7.80
CA SER A 177 -23.19 -1.64 -6.80
C SER A 177 -22.69 -1.59 -5.36
N ASN A 178 -21.36 -1.48 -5.17
CA ASN A 178 -20.69 -1.57 -3.87
C ASN A 178 -20.97 -2.90 -3.16
N SER A 179 -21.20 -3.96 -3.95
CA SER A 179 -21.32 -5.34 -3.48
C SER A 179 -20.02 -6.10 -3.77
N PHE A 180 -19.87 -7.24 -3.10
CA PHE A 180 -18.75 -8.15 -3.24
C PHE A 180 -19.24 -9.54 -3.68
N ASP A 181 -20.34 -9.64 -4.42
CA ASP A 181 -20.99 -10.94 -4.71
C ASP A 181 -20.46 -11.64 -5.97
N GLY A 182 -19.45 -11.07 -6.62
CA GLY A 182 -18.78 -11.66 -7.77
C GLY A 182 -18.07 -12.99 -7.45
N GLU A 183 -17.80 -13.77 -8.50
CA GLU A 183 -17.00 -14.99 -8.37
C GLU A 183 -15.58 -14.66 -7.88
N PRO A 184 -15.06 -15.35 -6.84
CA PRO A 184 -13.75 -15.07 -6.30
C PRO A 184 -12.62 -15.33 -7.30
N ILE A 185 -11.62 -14.45 -7.33
CA ILE A 185 -10.35 -14.69 -8.02
C ILE A 185 -9.44 -15.47 -7.07
N ILE A 186 -8.90 -16.60 -7.54
CA ILE A 186 -8.02 -17.46 -6.73
C ILE A 186 -6.70 -17.62 -7.44
N GLN A 187 -5.64 -17.07 -6.86
CA GLN A 187 -4.31 -17.09 -7.46
C GLN A 187 -3.31 -17.81 -6.56
N SER A 188 -2.75 -18.93 -7.06
CA SER A 188 -1.72 -19.69 -6.32
C SER A 188 -0.34 -19.13 -6.62
N TRP A 189 0.02 -18.06 -5.91
CA TRP A 189 1.26 -17.33 -6.11
C TRP A 189 1.90 -16.95 -4.77
N GLY A 190 3.07 -17.53 -4.46
CA GLY A 190 3.78 -17.24 -3.22
C GLY A 190 3.94 -18.46 -2.31
N THR A 191 4.51 -18.22 -1.12
CA THR A 191 4.79 -19.24 -0.10
C THR A 191 4.72 -18.64 1.30
N SER A 192 4.64 -19.49 2.32
CA SER A 192 4.76 -19.06 3.72
C SER A 192 6.06 -18.30 3.96
N GLY A 193 5.98 -17.12 4.57
CA GLY A 193 7.12 -16.26 4.90
C GLY A 193 7.42 -15.17 3.86
N ASP A 194 6.66 -15.13 2.77
CA ASP A 194 6.70 -14.02 1.82
C ASP A 194 6.22 -12.72 2.46
N LYS A 195 6.87 -11.61 2.11
CA LYS A 195 6.39 -10.26 2.42
C LYS A 195 5.55 -9.78 1.24
N LEU A 196 4.32 -9.38 1.50
CA LEU A 196 3.35 -8.99 0.46
C LEU A 196 3.52 -7.51 0.13
N VAL A 197 3.59 -7.19 -1.16
CA VAL A 197 3.66 -5.80 -1.66
C VAL A 197 2.82 -5.67 -2.94
N PRO A 198 1.52 -6.00 -2.89
CA PRO A 198 0.66 -5.90 -4.07
C PRO A 198 0.51 -4.44 -4.49
N ARG A 199 0.67 -4.19 -5.78
CA ARG A 199 0.67 -2.88 -6.45
C ARG A 199 0.54 -3.10 -7.94
N ASP A 200 0.08 -2.09 -8.65
CA ASP A 200 0.12 -2.03 -10.11
C ASP A 200 1.54 -1.64 -10.59
N PHE A 201 2.36 -2.62 -10.99
CA PHE A 201 3.74 -2.40 -11.44
C PHE A 201 3.85 -2.16 -12.95
N ASP A 202 2.77 -2.34 -13.72
CA ASP A 202 2.77 -2.06 -15.15
C ASP A 202 1.80 -0.93 -15.57
N ASN A 203 1.28 -0.19 -14.59
CA ASN A 203 0.41 0.98 -14.71
C ASN A 203 -0.83 0.68 -15.58
N ASP A 204 -1.42 -0.50 -15.37
CA ASP A 204 -2.61 -0.94 -16.08
C ASP A 204 -3.91 -0.69 -15.30
N GLY A 205 -3.82 -0.25 -14.05
CA GLY A 205 -4.91 0.00 -13.14
C GLY A 205 -5.44 -1.21 -12.39
N GLN A 206 -4.72 -2.32 -12.44
CA GLN A 206 -5.01 -3.52 -11.66
C GLN A 206 -3.78 -3.89 -10.82
N CYS A 207 -4.00 -4.21 -9.56
CA CYS A 207 -2.93 -4.65 -8.69
C CYS A 207 -2.34 -6.00 -9.12
N ASP A 208 -1.02 -6.07 -9.06
CA ASP A 208 -0.26 -7.27 -9.35
C ASP A 208 0.01 -8.10 -8.10
N PHE A 209 0.06 -9.43 -8.28
CA PHE A 209 0.40 -10.34 -7.20
C PHE A 209 1.91 -10.31 -6.96
N THR A 210 2.34 -9.42 -6.08
CA THR A 210 3.77 -9.19 -5.81
C THR A 210 4.18 -9.62 -4.40
N VAL A 211 5.25 -10.41 -4.34
CA VAL A 211 5.86 -10.87 -3.09
C VAL A 211 7.36 -10.63 -3.08
N PHE A 212 7.90 -10.34 -1.91
CA PHE A 212 9.33 -10.29 -1.64
C PHE A 212 9.75 -11.46 -0.77
N ARG A 213 10.76 -12.19 -1.23
CA ARG A 213 11.29 -13.38 -0.56
C ARG A 213 12.80 -13.38 -0.64
N ASN A 214 13.45 -13.40 0.52
CA ASN A 214 14.91 -13.59 0.65
C ASN A 214 15.77 -12.65 -0.23
N GLY A 215 15.36 -11.38 -0.40
CA GLY A 215 16.10 -10.42 -1.23
C GLY A 215 15.69 -10.37 -2.70
N VAL A 216 14.64 -11.10 -3.08
CA VAL A 216 14.15 -11.17 -4.46
C VAL A 216 12.67 -10.80 -4.48
N TRP A 217 12.30 -9.91 -5.39
CA TRP A 217 10.92 -9.61 -5.75
C TRP A 217 10.44 -10.61 -6.78
N TYR A 218 9.22 -11.10 -6.59
CA TYR A 218 8.52 -11.98 -7.51
C TYR A 218 7.21 -11.28 -7.87
N ILE A 219 7.09 -10.90 -9.13
CA ILE A 219 5.97 -10.12 -9.65
C ILE A 219 5.21 -10.99 -10.64
N LEU A 220 3.91 -11.15 -10.39
CA LEU A 220 2.99 -11.75 -11.34
C LEU A 220 2.03 -10.67 -11.79
N LEU A 221 2.32 -10.11 -12.97
CA LEU A 221 1.52 -9.05 -13.56
C LEU A 221 0.13 -9.57 -13.91
N SER A 222 -0.90 -8.79 -13.62
CA SER A 222 -2.29 -9.01 -14.00
C SER A 222 -2.41 -9.25 -15.51
N THR A 223 -1.64 -8.51 -16.32
CA THR A 223 -1.61 -8.58 -17.77
C THR A 223 -0.83 -9.78 -18.33
N LYS A 224 0.04 -10.40 -17.51
CA LYS A 224 1.01 -11.42 -17.94
C LYS A 224 1.16 -12.58 -16.94
N GLU A 225 0.06 -13.12 -16.44
CA GLU A 225 0.07 -14.21 -15.46
C GLU A 225 0.82 -15.49 -15.90
N SER A 226 1.08 -15.67 -17.20
CA SER A 226 1.86 -16.81 -17.72
C SER A 226 3.38 -16.60 -17.71
N GLN A 227 3.86 -15.39 -17.41
CA GLN A 227 5.27 -15.00 -17.49
C GLN A 227 5.69 -14.17 -16.28
N PRO A 228 5.82 -14.80 -15.10
CA PRO A 228 6.21 -14.07 -13.89
C PRO A 228 7.61 -13.47 -14.02
N ALA A 229 7.76 -12.26 -13.50
CA ALA A 229 9.02 -11.55 -13.43
C ALA A 229 9.69 -11.75 -12.07
N THR A 230 11.03 -11.63 -12.05
CA THR A 230 11.80 -11.66 -10.80
C THR A 230 12.86 -10.57 -10.79
N LEU A 231 13.01 -9.91 -9.65
CA LEU A 231 13.99 -8.86 -9.42
C LEU A 231 14.88 -9.19 -8.23
N ALA A 232 16.16 -9.47 -8.46
CA ALA A 232 17.12 -9.61 -7.37
C ALA A 232 17.54 -8.22 -6.86
N PHE A 233 16.77 -7.68 -5.92
CA PHE A 233 16.98 -6.37 -5.33
C PHE A 233 16.66 -6.38 -3.83
N GLY A 234 17.69 -6.55 -3.02
CA GLY A 234 17.60 -6.55 -1.55
C GLY A 234 18.31 -7.73 -0.90
N SER A 235 17.98 -7.96 0.36
CA SER A 235 18.46 -9.05 1.21
C SER A 235 17.31 -9.63 2.03
N ALA A 236 17.50 -10.83 2.60
CA ALA A 236 16.43 -11.49 3.37
C ALA A 236 15.93 -10.69 4.58
N SER A 237 16.77 -9.82 5.17
CA SER A 237 16.37 -8.97 6.30
C SER A 237 15.66 -7.69 5.89
N ASP A 238 15.66 -7.33 4.61
CA ASP A 238 15.15 -6.03 4.17
C ASP A 238 13.63 -5.97 4.22
N THR A 239 13.08 -4.81 4.57
CA THR A 239 11.65 -4.53 4.45
C THR A 239 11.39 -3.98 3.06
N PRO A 240 10.58 -4.65 2.22
CA PRO A 240 10.25 -4.13 0.90
C PRO A 240 9.23 -3.01 1.02
N ILE A 241 9.35 -2.02 0.15
CA ILE A 241 8.42 -0.90 0.01
C ILE A 241 8.33 -0.57 -1.48
N GLY A 242 7.14 -0.58 -2.05
CA GLY A 242 6.92 -0.12 -3.43
C GLY A 242 6.31 1.27 -3.37
N GLY A 243 6.66 2.14 -4.29
CA GLY A 243 6.17 3.51 -4.39
C GLY A 243 6.75 4.17 -5.62
N GLU A 244 6.23 5.34 -5.96
CA GLU A 244 6.74 6.21 -7.00
C GLU A 244 7.86 7.04 -6.38
N PHE A 245 9.14 6.94 -6.79
CA PHE A 245 10.22 7.73 -6.17
C PHE A 245 10.98 8.65 -7.11
N ASP A 246 10.63 8.67 -8.40
CA ASP A 246 11.36 9.37 -9.47
C ASP A 246 10.50 10.17 -10.46
N GLY A 247 9.17 10.18 -10.30
CA GLY A 247 8.23 11.00 -11.06
C GLY A 247 7.90 10.47 -12.47
N ASP A 248 8.12 9.17 -12.73
CA ASP A 248 7.78 8.46 -13.97
C ASP A 248 6.36 7.85 -14.02
N SER A 249 5.58 7.94 -12.94
CA SER A 249 4.23 7.36 -12.75
C SER A 249 4.18 5.83 -12.74
N TYR A 250 5.31 5.14 -12.51
CA TYR A 250 5.38 3.71 -12.28
C TYR A 250 5.85 3.40 -10.86
N VAL A 251 5.43 2.24 -10.36
CA VAL A 251 5.92 1.77 -9.07
C VAL A 251 7.36 1.29 -9.17
N ASP A 252 8.20 1.90 -8.37
CA ASP A 252 9.57 1.49 -8.15
C ASP A 252 9.72 0.44 -7.05
N PHE A 253 10.88 -0.20 -7.05
CA PHE A 253 11.24 -1.21 -6.07
C PHE A 253 12.11 -0.59 -4.98
N GLY A 254 11.60 -0.49 -3.76
CA GLY A 254 12.32 0.02 -2.59
C GLY A 254 12.60 -1.04 -1.54
N VAL A 255 13.77 -1.02 -0.90
CA VAL A 255 14.08 -1.86 0.25
C VAL A 255 14.69 -1.05 1.38
N VAL A 256 14.21 -1.28 2.59
CA VAL A 256 14.73 -0.64 3.82
C VAL A 256 15.52 -1.66 4.63
N ARG A 257 16.79 -1.35 4.86
CA ARG A 257 17.74 -2.21 5.57
C ARG A 257 18.23 -1.54 6.84
N ASN A 258 18.18 -2.28 7.95
CA ASN A 258 18.82 -1.86 9.18
C ASN A 258 20.31 -2.25 9.16
N ILE A 259 21.21 -1.26 9.21
CA ILE A 259 22.66 -1.46 9.27
C ILE A 259 23.19 -0.78 10.52
N GLY A 260 23.56 -1.58 11.53
CA GLY A 260 24.19 -1.07 12.74
C GLY A 260 23.35 -0.09 13.56
N GLY A 261 22.02 -0.16 13.45
CA GLY A 261 21.12 0.70 14.20
C GLY A 261 20.40 1.76 13.35
N ALA A 262 20.90 2.06 12.16
CA ALA A 262 20.33 3.04 11.24
C ALA A 262 19.54 2.36 10.11
N LEU A 263 18.46 2.99 9.67
CA LEU A 263 17.71 2.55 8.50
C LEU A 263 18.31 3.17 7.23
N HIS A 264 18.57 2.31 6.25
CA HIS A 264 19.04 2.67 4.92
C HIS A 264 18.00 2.27 3.89
N TRP A 265 17.55 3.25 3.11
CA TRP A 265 16.58 3.12 2.04
C TRP A 265 17.33 2.98 0.72
N PHE A 266 16.97 1.96 -0.06
CA PHE A 266 17.52 1.71 -1.38
C PHE A 266 16.37 1.60 -2.37
N PHE A 267 16.44 2.31 -3.48
CA PHE A 267 15.43 2.23 -4.53
C PHE A 267 16.05 1.74 -5.83
N ARG A 268 15.19 1.18 -6.66
CA ARG A 268 15.48 0.82 -8.03
C ARG A 268 14.28 1.22 -8.88
N GLU A 269 14.55 2.13 -9.78
CA GLU A 269 13.61 2.65 -10.78
C GLU A 269 13.05 1.50 -11.63
N SER A 270 11.76 1.60 -11.95
CA SER A 270 10.98 0.58 -12.67
C SER A 270 11.55 0.30 -14.08
N GLU A 271 12.02 1.32 -14.80
CA GLU A 271 12.53 1.24 -16.17
C GLU A 271 14.07 1.14 -16.28
N ALA A 272 14.81 1.31 -15.18
CA ALA A 272 16.27 1.38 -15.23
C ALA A 272 16.92 0.01 -15.50
N GLN A 273 17.64 -0.07 -16.64
CA GLN A 273 18.63 -1.12 -16.90
C GLN A 273 19.92 -0.86 -16.12
N GLY A 274 19.83 -0.84 -14.79
CA GLY A 274 20.96 -0.58 -13.91
C GLY A 274 20.51 -0.30 -12.49
N LEU A 275 21.37 -0.60 -11.51
CA LEU A 275 21.16 -0.17 -10.13
C LEU A 275 21.46 1.34 -10.03
N THR A 276 20.54 2.20 -10.48
CA THR A 276 20.43 3.57 -9.94
C THR A 276 19.95 3.42 -8.49
N THR A 277 20.87 2.96 -7.64
CA THR A 277 20.61 2.79 -6.21
C THR A 277 20.76 4.15 -5.56
N PHE A 278 19.69 4.92 -5.55
CA PHE A 278 19.58 6.01 -4.60
C PHE A 278 19.60 5.41 -3.20
N THR A 279 20.53 5.88 -2.36
CA THR A 279 20.63 5.44 -0.97
C THR A 279 20.45 6.62 -0.04
N LYS A 280 19.51 6.51 0.89
CA LYS A 280 19.35 7.48 1.99
C LYS A 280 19.39 6.78 3.33
N GLN A 281 20.16 7.35 4.24
CA GLN A 281 20.12 6.95 5.64
C GLN A 281 19.09 7.83 6.35
N TRP A 282 17.97 7.24 6.74
CA TRP A 282 16.89 7.96 7.39
C TRP A 282 16.08 7.06 8.32
N GLY A 283 15.96 7.46 9.58
CA GLY A 283 15.36 6.67 10.65
C GLY A 283 16.36 5.76 11.37
N VAL A 284 15.90 5.18 12.48
CA VAL A 284 16.67 4.29 13.35
C VAL A 284 15.91 3.00 13.63
N THR A 285 16.59 2.04 14.25
CA THR A 285 15.97 0.77 14.65
C THR A 285 14.76 1.01 15.54
N GLY A 286 13.63 0.40 15.16
CA GLY A 286 12.36 0.54 15.86
C GLY A 286 11.41 1.54 15.19
N ASP A 287 11.93 2.41 14.32
CA ASP A 287 11.09 3.21 13.42
C ASP A 287 10.43 2.29 12.37
N ILE A 288 9.19 2.60 12.00
CA ILE A 288 8.41 1.91 10.96
C ILE A 288 8.55 2.72 9.66
N PRO A 289 9.14 2.15 8.59
CA PRO A 289 9.17 2.77 7.27
C PRO A 289 7.77 2.86 6.67
N ILE A 290 7.41 4.05 6.16
CA ILE A 290 6.15 4.33 5.46
C ILE A 290 6.50 5.28 4.32
N SER A 291 5.86 5.13 3.17
CA SER A 291 6.17 5.91 1.98
C SER A 291 4.86 6.22 1.27
N LEU A 292 4.64 7.50 1.01
CA LEU A 292 3.39 8.08 0.49
C LEU A 292 3.72 9.50 0.01
N ASP A 293 2.85 10.12 -0.80
CA ASP A 293 3.02 11.49 -1.30
C ASP A 293 2.39 12.49 -0.30
N TYR A 294 3.14 12.82 0.75
CA TYR A 294 2.71 13.75 1.80
C TYR A 294 2.82 15.22 1.38
N ASN A 295 3.41 15.51 0.23
CA ASN A 295 3.72 16.87 -0.23
C ASN A 295 2.89 17.29 -1.46
N GLY A 296 2.37 16.32 -2.20
CA GLY A 296 1.49 16.45 -3.36
C GLY A 296 2.21 16.73 -4.66
N ASP A 297 3.44 16.24 -4.81
CA ASP A 297 4.24 16.39 -6.03
C ASP A 297 4.25 15.17 -6.95
N GLY A 298 3.49 14.11 -6.61
CA GLY A 298 3.38 12.86 -7.36
C GLY A 298 4.47 11.84 -7.02
N GLU A 299 5.47 12.24 -6.22
CA GLU A 299 6.56 11.37 -5.77
C GLU A 299 6.38 11.02 -4.28
N HIS A 300 6.68 9.77 -3.91
CA HIS A 300 6.58 9.33 -2.53
C HIS A 300 7.76 9.86 -1.68
N GLU A 301 7.41 10.39 -0.50
CA GLU A 301 8.36 10.72 0.55
C GLU A 301 9.03 9.48 1.16
N ILE A 302 10.29 9.65 1.60
CA ILE A 302 10.88 8.76 2.59
C ILE A 302 10.36 9.16 3.98
N ALA A 303 9.42 8.40 4.53
CA ALA A 303 8.87 8.66 5.86
C ALA A 303 9.14 7.53 6.87
N ILE A 304 9.22 7.92 8.13
CA ILE A 304 9.15 6.97 9.24
C ILE A 304 8.10 7.39 10.26
N TRP A 305 7.45 6.39 10.85
CA TRP A 305 6.72 6.52 12.11
C TRP A 305 7.60 6.01 13.24
N ARG A 306 7.71 6.76 14.33
CA ARG A 306 8.45 6.37 15.54
C ARG A 306 7.48 5.95 16.64
N PRO A 307 7.26 4.63 16.87
CA PRO A 307 6.28 4.16 17.84
C PRO A 307 6.60 4.58 19.28
N SER A 308 7.88 4.78 19.62
CA SER A 308 8.31 5.15 20.97
C SER A 308 7.89 6.56 21.38
N THR A 309 7.70 7.46 20.41
CA THR A 309 7.35 8.87 20.66
C THR A 309 6.02 9.26 20.05
N GLY A 310 5.52 8.54 19.04
CA GLY A 310 4.32 8.92 18.31
C GLY A 310 4.58 10.01 17.26
N GLU A 311 5.77 10.01 16.66
CA GLU A 311 6.21 11.05 15.71
C GLU A 311 6.32 10.52 14.28
N TRP A 312 5.97 11.36 13.32
CA TRP A 312 6.22 11.18 11.90
C TRP A 312 7.43 12.02 11.47
N TRP A 313 8.34 11.43 10.69
CA TRP A 313 9.52 12.10 10.16
C TRP A 313 9.65 11.82 8.67
N MET A 314 9.49 12.86 7.85
CA MET A 314 9.43 12.76 6.39
C MET A 314 10.63 13.50 5.77
N LEU A 315 11.25 12.89 4.76
CA LEU A 315 12.18 13.52 3.83
C LEU A 315 11.48 13.73 2.49
N LEU A 316 11.30 14.99 2.11
CA LEU A 316 10.56 15.37 0.90
C LEU A 316 11.27 14.91 -0.39
N SER A 317 10.50 14.36 -1.32
CA SER A 317 10.90 13.73 -2.59
C SER A 317 11.79 14.63 -3.47
N THR A 318 11.49 15.93 -3.59
CA THR A 318 12.21 16.90 -4.46
C THR A 318 13.75 16.88 -4.34
N SER A 319 14.30 16.53 -3.16
CA SER A 319 15.76 16.37 -2.98
C SER A 319 16.17 15.38 -1.89
N TYR A 320 15.20 14.81 -1.17
CA TYR A 320 15.38 14.05 0.07
C TYR A 320 16.40 14.72 1.02
N SER A 321 16.20 16.02 1.23
CA SER A 321 17.05 16.87 2.08
C SER A 321 16.25 17.79 3.00
N SER A 322 15.03 18.15 2.61
CA SER A 322 14.08 18.86 3.46
C SER A 322 13.40 17.87 4.42
N VAL A 323 13.42 18.20 5.70
CA VAL A 323 12.85 17.35 6.76
C VAL A 323 11.58 18.00 7.27
N VAL A 324 10.50 17.22 7.33
CA VAL A 324 9.28 17.55 8.07
C VAL A 324 9.16 16.59 9.25
N THR A 325 8.88 17.13 10.44
CA THR A 325 8.66 16.32 11.64
C THR A 325 7.36 16.75 12.29
N LEU A 326 6.51 15.79 12.62
CA LEU A 326 5.22 16.05 13.24
C LEU A 326 4.96 15.06 14.38
N GLN A 327 4.57 15.59 15.54
CA GLN A 327 4.01 14.78 16.62
C GLN A 327 2.54 14.53 16.31
N TRP A 328 2.22 13.37 15.71
CA TRP A 328 0.86 13.03 15.33
C TRP A 328 0.53 11.57 15.65
N GLY A 329 0.11 11.37 16.88
CA GLY A 329 -0.27 10.09 17.47
C GLY A 329 0.45 9.86 18.80
N LEU A 330 0.30 8.66 19.34
CA LEU A 330 0.81 8.25 20.65
C LEU A 330 1.53 6.90 20.55
N THR A 331 2.29 6.58 21.60
CA THR A 331 2.83 5.23 21.75
C THR A 331 1.71 4.19 21.72
N GLY A 332 1.86 3.19 20.85
CA GLY A 332 0.88 2.11 20.65
C GLY A 332 -0.09 2.35 19.50
N ASP A 333 -0.08 3.54 18.89
CA ASP A 333 -0.83 3.77 17.65
C ASP A 333 -0.19 3.04 16.47
N VAL A 334 -1.04 2.51 15.61
CA VAL A 334 -0.66 1.90 14.33
C VAL A 334 -0.72 3.00 13.28
N PRO A 335 0.40 3.38 12.65
CA PRO A 335 0.37 4.34 11.57
C PRO A 335 -0.32 3.71 10.35
N ILE A 336 -1.17 4.49 9.70
CA ILE A 336 -1.82 4.12 8.46
C ILE A 336 -1.04 4.76 7.31
N GLY A 337 -0.78 3.96 6.29
CA GLY A 337 0.06 4.27 5.14
C GLY A 337 0.70 2.99 4.64
N GLN A 338 1.46 3.05 3.55
CA GLN A 338 1.92 1.84 2.85
C GLN A 338 2.67 0.85 3.74
N ARG A 339 1.91 -0.12 4.23
CA ARG A 339 2.35 -1.41 4.75
C ARG A 339 1.18 -2.37 4.63
N GLY A 340 1.34 -3.38 3.78
CA GLY A 340 0.52 -4.59 3.88
C GLY A 340 0.61 -5.18 5.30
N PRO A 341 -0.38 -5.94 5.77
CA PRO A 341 -0.71 -6.10 7.21
C PRO A 341 0.18 -7.07 7.99
N THR A 342 1.48 -7.08 7.70
CA THR A 342 2.47 -7.72 8.55
C THR A 342 2.78 -6.83 9.76
N LEU A 343 1.83 -6.77 10.70
CA LEU A 343 2.13 -6.40 12.07
C LEU A 343 3.04 -7.52 12.66
N PRO A 344 4.22 -7.18 13.23
CA PRO A 344 5.07 -8.15 13.91
C PRO A 344 4.44 -8.73 15.19
#